data_AF-A0A3B0VZW4-F1
#
_entry.id   AF-A0A3B0VZW4-F1
#
_cell.length_a   1.000
_cell.length_b   1.000
_cell.length_c   1.000
_cell.angle_alpha   90.00
_cell.angle_beta   90.00
_cell.angle_gamma   90.00
#
_symmetry.space_group_name_H-M   'P 1'
#
loop_
_entity.id
_entity.type
_entity.pdbx_description
1 polymer ?
#
loop_
_entity_poly.entity_id
_entity_poly.type
_entity_poly.pdbx_seq_one_letter_code
_entity_poly.pdbx_strand_id
1 'polypeptide(L)'
;MTEQVCERISVLLRGKIPGKMDPTGFTDLHERKLAEIVNRLIDFVVEIQNFIFPLSRGELSDIRIRPKNFLGSPFKELHSRLVHLTWQAGQVANGDYKQRLDFMGDLSEAFNSMVVALAGKEKNLKKKIAELEEANSLIKRLEGILPICSHCKKIRTKGADPREEKSWVSVEEYITKRTEAQFSHSICPECMKTFYRDYCK
;
A
#
# COMPACT_ATOMS: atom_id res chain seq x y z
N MET A 1 -28.63 -38.80 38.13
CA MET A 1 -28.68 -38.06 36.85
C MET A 1 -28.77 -36.55 37.01
N THR A 2 -29.85 -36.02 37.59
CA THR A 2 -30.17 -34.57 37.63
C THR A 2 -29.04 -33.70 38.15
N GLU A 3 -28.39 -34.09 39.24
CA GLU A 3 -27.27 -33.35 39.83
C GLU A 3 -26.08 -33.21 38.85
N GLN A 4 -25.71 -34.28 38.15
CA GLN A 4 -24.62 -34.26 37.17
C GLN A 4 -24.93 -33.34 35.98
N VAL A 5 -26.17 -33.35 35.49
CA VAL A 5 -26.61 -32.46 34.41
C VAL A 5 -26.57 -31.01 34.87
N CYS A 6 -27.14 -30.71 36.04
CA CYS A 6 -27.13 -29.37 36.64
C CYS A 6 -25.70 -28.87 36.83
N GLU A 7 -24.78 -29.72 37.29
CA GLU A 7 -23.38 -29.39 37.45
C GLU A 7 -22.74 -28.97 36.11
N ARG A 8 -22.95 -29.76 35.04
CA ARG A 8 -22.31 -29.49 33.72
C ARG A 8 -22.86 -28.22 33.09
N ILE A 9 -24.18 -28.03 33.14
CA ILE A 9 -24.82 -26.80 32.66
C ILE A 9 -24.33 -25.60 33.47
N SER A 10 -24.22 -25.72 34.80
CA SER A 10 -23.70 -24.63 35.65
C SER A 10 -22.25 -24.28 35.37
N VAL A 11 -21.41 -25.24 34.94
CA VAL A 11 -20.03 -24.97 34.50
C VAL A 11 -20.03 -24.24 33.16
N LEU A 12 -20.87 -24.66 32.19
CA LEU A 12 -21.03 -23.97 30.90
C LEU A 12 -21.50 -22.53 31.06
N LEU A 13 -22.50 -22.29 31.93
CA LEU A 13 -23.02 -20.94 32.21
C LEU A 13 -21.97 -20.02 32.86
N ARG A 14 -20.95 -20.59 33.50
CA ARG A 14 -19.78 -19.86 34.02
C ARG A 14 -18.67 -19.66 32.98
N GLY A 15 -18.93 -20.00 31.72
CA GLY A 15 -17.98 -19.85 30.61
C GLY A 15 -16.86 -20.90 30.57
N LYS A 16 -16.95 -21.96 31.38
CA LYS A 16 -15.96 -23.05 31.43
C LYS A 16 -16.47 -24.29 30.69
N ILE A 17 -15.55 -25.12 30.18
CA ILE A 17 -15.89 -26.40 29.56
C ILE A 17 -15.93 -27.48 30.64
N PRO A 18 -17.10 -28.10 30.92
CA PRO A 18 -17.16 -29.26 31.80
C PRO A 18 -16.61 -30.52 31.15
N GLY A 19 -16.24 -31.50 31.97
CA GLY A 19 -16.04 -32.88 31.51
C GLY A 19 -17.34 -33.51 31.01
N LYS A 20 -17.22 -34.49 30.11
CA LYS A 20 -18.35 -35.27 29.59
C LYS A 20 -18.91 -36.23 30.65
N MET A 21 -20.21 -36.46 30.59
CA MET A 21 -20.88 -37.53 31.33
C MET A 21 -20.57 -38.88 30.69
N ASP A 22 -20.53 -39.96 31.47
CA ASP A 22 -20.45 -41.32 30.95
C ASP A 22 -21.88 -41.89 30.79
N PRO A 23 -22.42 -42.03 29.56
CA PRO A 23 -23.76 -42.56 29.37
C PRO A 23 -23.87 -44.02 29.80
N THR A 24 -22.79 -44.80 29.79
CA THR A 24 -22.86 -46.24 30.09
C THR A 24 -23.17 -46.53 31.57
N GLY A 25 -22.95 -45.54 32.45
CA GLY A 25 -23.26 -45.62 33.87
C GLY A 25 -24.73 -45.50 34.24
N PHE A 26 -25.64 -45.27 33.28
CA PHE A 26 -27.07 -45.14 33.53
C PHE A 26 -27.85 -46.35 32.99
N THR A 27 -28.68 -46.96 33.84
CA THR A 27 -29.53 -48.10 33.45
C THR A 27 -30.76 -47.64 32.67
N ASP A 28 -31.34 -46.51 33.06
CA ASP A 28 -32.51 -45.93 32.40
C ASP A 28 -32.17 -45.39 30.99
N LEU A 29 -33.05 -45.62 30.03
CA LEU A 29 -32.86 -45.22 28.63
C LEU A 29 -32.92 -43.69 28.44
N HIS A 30 -33.83 -43.03 29.16
CA HIS A 30 -34.01 -41.58 29.04
C HIS A 30 -32.83 -40.84 29.69
N GLU A 31 -32.34 -41.35 30.81
CA GLU A 31 -31.11 -40.89 31.44
C GLU A 31 -29.91 -41.01 30.50
N ARG A 32 -29.70 -42.15 29.85
CA ARG A 32 -28.64 -42.33 28.84
C ARG A 32 -28.72 -41.32 27.71
N LYS A 33 -29.91 -41.17 27.11
CA LYS A 33 -30.16 -40.21 26.04
C LYS A 33 -29.90 -38.77 26.49
N LEU A 34 -30.31 -38.42 27.71
CA LEU A 34 -30.06 -37.09 28.26
C LEU A 34 -28.56 -36.81 28.41
N ALA A 35 -27.79 -37.77 28.95
CA ALA A 35 -26.33 -37.65 29.06
C ALA A 35 -25.67 -37.46 27.68
N GLU A 36 -26.09 -38.21 26.66
CA GLU A 36 -25.60 -38.05 25.28
C GLU A 36 -25.94 -36.66 24.70
N ILE A 37 -27.16 -36.17 24.93
CA ILE A 37 -27.58 -34.83 24.48
C ILE A 37 -26.75 -33.74 25.16
N VAL A 38 -26.53 -33.84 26.47
CA VAL A 38 -25.69 -32.89 27.23
C VAL A 38 -24.25 -32.93 26.72
N ASN A 39 -23.69 -34.13 26.50
CA ASN A 39 -22.36 -34.28 25.91
C ASN A 39 -22.24 -33.64 24.53
N ARG A 40 -23.27 -33.79 23.70
CA ARG A 40 -23.32 -33.15 22.37
C ARG A 40 -23.40 -31.64 22.46
N LEU A 41 -24.12 -31.09 23.45
CA LEU A 41 -24.12 -29.65 23.72
C LEU A 41 -22.74 -29.15 24.15
N ILE A 42 -22.05 -29.88 25.03
CA ILE A 42 -20.68 -29.57 25.44
C ILE A 42 -19.76 -29.55 24.21
N ASP A 43 -19.84 -30.57 23.35
CA ASP A 43 -19.06 -30.62 22.11
C ASP A 43 -19.31 -29.41 21.21
N PHE A 44 -20.57 -28.97 21.09
CA PHE A 44 -20.88 -27.77 20.31
C PHE A 44 -20.24 -26.50 20.89
N VAL A 45 -20.29 -26.32 22.21
CA VAL A 45 -19.67 -25.16 22.86
C VAL A 45 -18.14 -25.20 22.72
N VAL A 46 -17.52 -26.36 22.90
CA VAL A 46 -16.07 -26.56 22.70
C VAL A 46 -15.66 -26.22 21.26
N GLU A 47 -16.41 -26.71 20.27
CA GLU A 47 -16.15 -26.40 18.86
C GLU A 47 -16.24 -24.89 18.57
N ILE A 48 -17.23 -24.19 19.15
CA ILE A 48 -17.32 -22.72 19.00
C ILE A 48 -16.15 -22.01 19.68
N GLN A 49 -15.75 -22.42 20.89
CA GLN A 49 -14.62 -21.81 21.59
C GLN A 49 -13.30 -22.00 20.84
N ASN A 50 -13.07 -23.20 20.32
CA ASN A 50 -11.88 -23.50 19.51
C ASN A 50 -11.86 -22.74 18.17
N PHE A 51 -13.02 -22.33 17.67
CA PHE A 51 -13.13 -21.53 16.46
C PHE A 51 -12.95 -20.03 16.72
N ILE A 52 -13.62 -19.50 17.76
CA ILE A 52 -13.66 -18.05 18.03
C ILE A 52 -12.31 -17.52 18.51
N PHE A 53 -11.53 -18.32 19.24
CA PHE A 53 -10.28 -17.86 19.81
C PHE A 53 -9.22 -17.54 18.74
N PRO A 54 -8.90 -18.44 17.79
CA PRO A 54 -8.07 -18.10 16.63
C PRO A 54 -8.65 -16.95 15.80
N LEU A 55 -9.96 -16.97 15.53
CA LEU A 55 -10.65 -15.92 14.76
C LEU A 55 -10.44 -14.53 15.38
N SER A 56 -10.53 -14.41 16.70
CA SER A 56 -10.35 -13.16 17.44
C SER A 56 -8.92 -12.60 17.33
N ARG A 57 -7.93 -13.46 17.06
CA ARG A 57 -6.54 -13.07 16.82
C ARG A 57 -6.25 -12.75 15.35
N GLY A 58 -7.25 -12.84 14.48
CA GLY A 58 -7.08 -12.64 13.04
C GLY A 58 -6.39 -13.80 12.33
N GLU A 59 -6.22 -14.95 13.00
CA GLU A 59 -5.87 -16.19 12.33
C GLU A 59 -7.11 -16.59 11.52
N LEU A 60 -7.04 -16.61 10.19
CA LEU A 60 -8.19 -16.97 9.34
C LEU A 60 -7.96 -18.28 8.57
N SER A 61 -6.74 -18.79 8.58
CA SER A 61 -6.38 -20.03 7.90
C SER A 61 -6.81 -21.25 8.71
N ASP A 62 -7.37 -22.25 8.04
CA ASP A 62 -7.64 -23.59 8.58
C ASP A 62 -8.58 -23.70 9.78
N ILE A 63 -9.33 -22.64 10.12
CA ILE A 63 -10.35 -22.71 11.17
C ILE A 63 -11.65 -23.28 10.60
N ARG A 64 -12.22 -24.31 11.25
CA ARG A 64 -13.43 -24.98 10.78
C ARG A 64 -14.37 -25.32 11.94
N ILE A 65 -15.67 -25.09 11.73
CA ILE A 65 -16.74 -25.64 12.58
C ILE A 65 -17.43 -26.78 11.83
N ARG A 66 -17.69 -27.91 12.51
CA ARG A 66 -18.37 -29.05 11.89
C ARG A 66 -19.78 -28.67 11.44
N PRO A 67 -20.28 -29.18 10.30
CA PRO A 67 -21.63 -28.86 9.82
C PRO A 67 -22.76 -29.21 10.79
N LYS A 68 -22.52 -30.18 11.69
CA LYS A 68 -23.52 -30.65 12.65
C LYS A 68 -23.76 -29.70 13.83
N ASN A 69 -22.92 -28.69 14.01
CA ASN A 69 -23.03 -27.72 15.10
C ASN A 69 -23.88 -26.53 14.65
N PHE A 70 -25.13 -26.46 15.13
CA PHE A 70 -26.08 -25.41 14.76
C PHE A 70 -25.68 -24.02 15.25
N LEU A 71 -24.88 -23.92 16.32
CA LEU A 71 -24.34 -22.66 16.81
C LEU A 71 -23.28 -22.07 15.87
N GLY A 72 -22.77 -22.87 14.93
CA GLY A 72 -21.64 -22.49 14.08
C GLY A 72 -21.95 -21.53 12.94
N SER A 73 -23.22 -21.42 12.52
CA SER A 73 -23.57 -20.67 11.30
C SER A 73 -23.14 -19.19 11.35
N PRO A 74 -23.44 -18.43 12.42
CA PRO A 74 -23.05 -17.02 12.49
C PRO A 74 -21.53 -16.82 12.50
N PHE A 75 -20.79 -17.73 13.14
CA PHE A 75 -19.34 -17.68 13.20
C PHE A 75 -18.68 -18.01 11.86
N LYS A 76 -19.23 -18.98 11.11
CA LYS A 76 -18.78 -19.27 9.73
C LYS A 76 -19.01 -18.09 8.80
N GLU A 77 -20.17 -17.44 8.91
CA GLU A 77 -20.47 -16.26 8.12
C GLU A 77 -19.50 -15.12 8.45
N LEU A 78 -19.26 -14.84 9.75
CA LEU A 78 -18.30 -13.84 10.18
C LEU A 78 -16.88 -14.14 9.66
N HIS A 79 -16.43 -15.39 9.77
CA HIS A 79 -15.12 -15.81 9.25
C HIS A 79 -15.02 -15.62 7.73
N SER A 80 -16.03 -16.03 6.97
CA SER A 80 -16.06 -15.81 5.51
C SER A 80 -15.98 -14.33 5.15
N ARG A 81 -16.71 -13.46 5.88
CA ARG A 81 -16.68 -12.00 5.68
C ARG A 81 -15.31 -11.41 6.00
N LEU A 82 -14.66 -11.86 7.08
CA LEU A 82 -13.32 -11.41 7.46
C LEU A 82 -12.25 -11.86 6.46
N VAL A 83 -12.35 -13.09 5.93
CA VAL A 83 -11.46 -13.57 4.87
C VAL A 83 -11.58 -12.70 3.62
N HIS A 84 -12.82 -12.43 3.18
CA HIS A 84 -13.07 -11.59 2.02
C HIS A 84 -12.58 -10.15 2.24
N LEU A 85 -12.85 -9.57 3.41
CA LEU A 85 -12.35 -8.24 3.82
C LEU A 85 -10.82 -8.17 3.73
N THR A 86 -10.13 -9.19 4.23
CA THR A 86 -8.66 -9.25 4.19
C THR A 86 -8.16 -9.23 2.75
N TRP A 87 -8.80 -10.00 1.86
CA TRP A 87 -8.46 -10.00 0.44
C TRP A 87 -8.73 -8.63 -0.21
N GLN A 88 -9.89 -8.02 0.03
CA GLN A 88 -10.25 -6.70 -0.53
C GLN A 88 -9.32 -5.60 -0.05
N ALA A 89 -8.96 -5.58 1.24
CA ALA A 89 -7.98 -4.65 1.78
C ALA A 89 -6.63 -4.77 1.07
N GLY A 90 -6.20 -5.99 0.73
CA GLY A 90 -5.01 -6.23 -0.09
C GLY A 90 -5.12 -5.64 -1.50
N GLN A 91 -6.28 -5.75 -2.15
CA GLN A 91 -6.50 -5.14 -3.48
C GLN A 91 -6.41 -3.61 -3.43
N VAL A 92 -6.99 -2.99 -2.40
CA VAL A 92 -6.89 -1.53 -2.17
C VAL A 92 -5.43 -1.12 -1.95
N ALA A 93 -4.68 -1.89 -1.15
CA ALA A 93 -3.26 -1.63 -0.91
C ALA A 93 -2.41 -1.72 -2.19
N ASN A 94 -2.81 -2.58 -3.14
CA ASN A 94 -2.19 -2.68 -4.46
C ASN A 94 -2.68 -1.62 -5.47
N GLY A 95 -3.47 -0.64 -5.01
CA GLY A 95 -3.91 0.51 -5.81
C GLY A 95 -5.27 0.35 -6.48
N ASP A 96 -6.01 -0.75 -6.26
CA ASP A 96 -7.38 -0.87 -6.74
C ASP A 96 -8.38 -0.16 -5.82
N TYR A 97 -8.52 1.15 -6.01
CA TYR A 97 -9.46 1.96 -5.24
C TYR A 97 -10.92 1.86 -5.71
N LYS A 98 -11.27 0.88 -6.56
CA LYS A 98 -12.67 0.61 -6.94
C LYS A 98 -13.35 -0.36 -5.96
N GLN A 99 -12.58 -1.05 -5.12
CA GLN A 99 -13.11 -1.97 -4.12
C GLN A 99 -14.07 -1.28 -3.17
N ARG A 100 -15.19 -1.94 -2.87
CA ARG A 100 -16.19 -1.48 -1.90
C ARG A 100 -16.61 -2.63 -1.01
N LEU A 101 -16.90 -2.30 0.24
CA LEU A 101 -17.55 -3.17 1.21
C LEU A 101 -19.04 -2.81 1.30
N ASP A 102 -19.90 -3.81 1.31
CA ASP A 102 -21.36 -3.69 1.46
C ASP A 102 -21.89 -4.43 2.71
N PHE A 103 -20.98 -4.96 3.53
CA PHE A 103 -21.29 -5.73 4.73
C PHE A 103 -20.58 -5.14 5.97
N MET A 104 -21.03 -5.54 7.17
CA MET A 104 -20.51 -5.09 8.48
C MET A 104 -20.84 -3.62 8.85
N GLY A 105 -21.97 -3.08 8.37
CA GLY A 105 -22.55 -1.82 8.88
C GLY A 105 -21.53 -0.66 8.87
N ASP A 106 -21.32 -0.03 10.02
CA ASP A 106 -20.42 1.11 10.21
C ASP A 106 -18.99 0.87 9.69
N LEU A 107 -18.49 -0.38 9.74
CA LEU A 107 -17.17 -0.70 9.20
C LEU A 107 -17.12 -0.49 7.68
N SER A 108 -18.20 -0.82 6.98
CA SER A 108 -18.29 -0.60 5.53
C SER A 108 -18.20 0.87 5.17
N GLU A 109 -18.88 1.73 5.93
CA GLU A 109 -18.89 3.18 5.71
C GLU A 109 -17.51 3.78 5.93
N ALA A 110 -16.86 3.42 7.05
CA ALA A 110 -15.52 3.89 7.38
C ALA A 110 -14.47 3.41 6.36
N PHE A 111 -14.52 2.14 5.97
CA PHE A 111 -13.60 1.57 5.00
C PHE A 111 -13.79 2.19 3.61
N ASN A 112 -15.03 2.28 3.11
CA ASN A 112 -15.30 2.87 1.80
C ASN A 112 -14.87 4.34 1.73
N SER A 113 -15.11 5.10 2.81
CA SER A 113 -14.64 6.49 2.93
C SER A 113 -13.12 6.57 2.87
N MET A 114 -12.42 5.66 3.55
CA MET A 114 -10.95 5.56 3.48
C MET A 114 -10.47 5.26 2.05
N VAL A 115 -11.10 4.32 1.33
CA VAL A 115 -10.75 3.99 -0.05
C VAL A 115 -10.90 5.20 -0.98
N VAL A 116 -12.01 5.94 -0.86
CA VAL A 116 -12.23 7.17 -1.63
C VAL A 116 -11.17 8.23 -1.32
N ALA A 117 -10.83 8.41 -0.04
CA ALA A 117 -9.80 9.36 0.38
C ALA A 117 -8.41 8.99 -0.17
N LEU A 118 -8.05 7.69 -0.18
CA LEU A 118 -6.81 7.20 -0.77
C LEU A 118 -6.74 7.48 -2.27
N ALA A 119 -7.80 7.19 -3.02
CA ALA A 119 -7.88 7.50 -4.44
C ALA A 119 -7.69 9.00 -4.73
N GLY A 120 -8.33 9.86 -3.91
CA GLY A 120 -8.18 11.31 -4.01
C GLY A 120 -6.74 11.77 -3.74
N LYS A 121 -6.09 11.23 -2.72
CA LYS A 121 -4.68 11.53 -2.41
C LYS A 121 -3.75 11.08 -3.51
N GLU A 122 -3.92 9.88 -4.06
CA GLU A 122 -3.09 9.39 -5.16
C GLU A 122 -3.22 10.27 -6.41
N LYS A 123 -4.45 10.65 -6.78
CA LYS A 123 -4.70 11.56 -7.90
C LYS A 123 -4.02 12.92 -7.69
N ASN A 124 -4.10 13.47 -6.48
CA ASN A 124 -3.48 14.74 -6.15
C ASN A 124 -1.95 14.65 -6.19
N LEU A 125 -1.35 13.55 -5.71
CA LEU A 125 0.08 13.30 -5.81
C LEU A 125 0.53 13.25 -7.28
N LYS A 126 -0.16 12.48 -8.11
CA LYS A 126 0.14 12.40 -9.57
C LYS A 126 0.08 13.78 -10.23
N LYS A 127 -0.93 14.57 -9.91
CA LYS A 127 -1.06 15.95 -10.43
C LYS A 127 0.13 16.82 -10.02
N LYS A 128 0.51 16.80 -8.74
CA LYS A 128 1.67 17.57 -8.24
C LYS A 128 2.99 17.14 -8.86
N ILE A 129 3.18 15.83 -9.09
CA ILE A 129 4.36 15.32 -9.78
C ILE A 129 4.44 15.92 -11.19
N ALA A 130 3.33 15.88 -11.95
CA ALA A 130 3.29 16.47 -13.29
C ALA A 130 3.57 17.98 -13.29
N GLU A 131 3.00 18.74 -12.35
CA GLU A 131 3.26 20.17 -12.19
C GLU A 131 4.74 20.46 -11.87
N LEU A 132 5.36 19.65 -10.99
CA LEU A 132 6.77 19.78 -10.65
C LEU A 132 7.68 19.44 -11.84
N GLU A 133 7.35 18.40 -12.61
CA GLU A 133 8.08 18.02 -13.81
C GLU A 133 8.02 19.12 -14.88
N GLU A 134 6.84 19.71 -15.09
CA GLU A 134 6.66 20.82 -16.03
C GLU A 134 7.45 22.05 -15.59
N ALA A 135 7.36 22.44 -14.32
CA ALA A 135 8.12 23.57 -13.77
C ALA A 135 9.63 23.33 -13.90
N ASN A 136 10.10 22.12 -13.61
CA ASN A 136 11.51 21.76 -13.74
C ASN A 136 11.97 21.80 -15.21
N SER A 137 11.14 21.35 -16.14
CA SER A 137 11.41 21.45 -17.59
C SER A 137 11.52 22.91 -18.04
N LEU A 138 10.64 23.79 -17.55
CA LEU A 138 10.70 25.22 -17.82
C LEU A 138 11.99 25.85 -17.28
N ILE A 139 12.36 25.54 -16.03
CA ILE A 139 13.61 26.01 -15.43
C ILE A 139 14.81 25.59 -16.29
N LYS A 140 14.89 24.32 -16.70
CA LYS A 140 15.99 23.84 -17.56
C LYS A 140 16.07 24.60 -18.89
N ARG A 141 14.93 24.93 -19.50
CA ARG A 141 14.91 25.74 -20.74
C ARG A 141 15.41 27.16 -20.50
N LEU A 142 14.96 27.81 -19.43
CA LEU A 142 15.39 29.16 -19.06
C LEU A 142 16.88 29.19 -18.69
N GLU A 143 17.38 28.17 -18.00
CA GLU A 143 18.80 28.01 -17.70
C GLU A 143 19.66 27.74 -18.94
N GLY A 144 19.08 27.20 -20.01
CA GLY A 144 19.73 27.04 -21.31
C GLY A 144 19.94 28.35 -22.08
N ILE A 145 19.29 29.45 -21.68
CA ILE A 145 19.48 30.76 -22.31
C ILE A 145 20.77 31.37 -21.78
N LEU A 146 21.80 31.38 -22.62
CA LEU A 146 23.11 31.93 -22.27
C LEU A 146 23.11 33.46 -22.48
N PRO A 147 23.37 34.27 -21.43
CA PRO A 147 23.48 35.71 -21.58
C PRO A 147 24.77 36.07 -22.32
N ILE A 148 24.66 36.28 -23.64
CA ILE A 148 25.79 36.63 -24.51
C ILE A 148 25.90 38.15 -24.70
N CYS A 149 27.13 38.66 -24.75
CA CYS A 149 27.36 40.05 -25.16
C CYS A 149 27.04 40.20 -26.65
N SER A 150 26.21 41.17 -27.01
CA SER A 150 25.77 41.37 -28.40
C SER A 150 26.95 41.70 -29.34
N HIS A 151 27.99 42.33 -28.82
CA HIS A 151 29.17 42.77 -29.57
C HIS A 151 30.26 41.70 -29.65
N CYS A 152 30.80 41.25 -28.51
CA CYS A 152 31.95 40.33 -28.48
C CYS A 152 31.60 38.85 -28.27
N LYS A 153 30.32 38.51 -28.13
CA LYS A 153 29.80 37.14 -27.95
C LYS A 153 30.29 36.36 -26.71
N LYS A 154 31.06 36.99 -25.80
CA LYS A 154 31.36 36.44 -24.48
C LYS A 154 30.08 36.11 -23.71
N ILE A 155 30.13 35.09 -22.86
CA ILE A 155 29.00 34.64 -22.05
C ILE A 155 29.18 35.14 -20.62
N ARG A 156 28.12 35.73 -20.04
CA ARG A 156 28.12 36.14 -18.63
C ARG A 156 27.89 34.94 -17.73
N THR A 157 28.65 34.83 -16.64
CA THR A 157 28.46 33.78 -15.64
C THR A 157 27.16 34.00 -14.84
N LYS A 158 26.55 32.90 -14.37
CA LYS A 158 25.24 32.92 -13.67
C LYS A 158 25.36 33.73 -12.38
N GLY A 159 24.48 34.71 -12.18
CA GLY A 159 24.43 35.53 -10.97
C GLY A 159 25.48 36.65 -10.86
N ALA A 160 26.34 36.83 -11.88
CA ALA A 160 27.39 37.84 -11.86
C ALA A 160 26.89 39.22 -12.36
N ASP A 161 27.47 40.31 -11.83
CA ASP A 161 27.11 41.67 -12.24
C ASP A 161 27.55 41.92 -13.70
N PRO A 162 26.63 42.30 -14.62
CA PRO A 162 26.98 42.66 -15.99
C PRO A 162 28.04 43.76 -16.15
N ARG A 163 28.22 44.61 -15.13
CA ARG A 163 29.14 45.76 -15.17
C ARG A 163 30.60 45.39 -14.93
N GLU A 164 30.87 44.20 -14.40
CA GLU A 164 32.22 43.73 -14.13
C GLU A 164 32.78 42.93 -15.32
N GLU A 165 33.94 43.31 -15.85
CA GLU A 165 34.58 42.60 -16.99
C GLU A 165 34.84 41.12 -16.67
N LYS A 166 35.17 40.80 -15.41
CA LYS A 166 35.43 39.43 -14.94
C LYS A 166 34.21 38.51 -14.98
N SER A 167 33.01 39.10 -15.06
CA SER A 167 31.75 38.35 -15.20
C SER A 167 31.59 37.72 -16.59
N TRP A 168 32.40 38.12 -17.57
CA TRP A 168 32.28 37.70 -18.96
C TRP A 168 33.45 36.80 -19.36
N VAL A 169 33.12 35.56 -19.74
CA VAL A 169 34.10 34.55 -20.18
C VAL A 169 33.89 34.21 -21.66
N SER A 170 34.91 33.64 -22.32
CA SER A 170 34.76 33.18 -23.69
C SER A 170 33.79 31.99 -23.78
N VAL A 171 33.29 31.70 -24.98
CA VAL A 171 32.37 30.57 -25.20
C VAL A 171 33.06 29.24 -24.90
N GLU A 172 34.32 29.11 -25.33
CA GLU A 172 35.16 27.93 -25.12
C GLU A 172 35.40 27.69 -23.63
N GLU A 173 35.78 28.73 -22.88
CA GLU A 173 35.96 28.64 -21.42
C GLU A 173 34.65 28.26 -20.72
N TYR A 174 33.54 28.87 -21.12
CA TYR A 174 32.22 28.61 -20.55
C TYR A 174 31.77 27.15 -20.73
N ILE A 175 31.99 26.58 -21.92
CA ILE A 175 31.59 25.20 -22.27
C ILE A 175 32.55 24.18 -21.65
N THR A 176 33.86 24.41 -21.72
CA THR A 176 34.88 23.50 -21.16
C THR A 176 34.73 23.37 -19.65
N LYS A 177 34.34 24.43 -18.94
CA LYS A 177 34.09 24.37 -17.48
C LYS A 177 32.84 23.58 -17.08
N ARG A 178 31.91 23.31 -18.00
CA ARG A 178 30.60 22.70 -17.70
C ARG A 178 30.34 21.37 -18.40
N THR A 179 31.20 20.99 -19.31
CA THR A 179 31.09 19.75 -20.10
C THR A 179 32.47 19.14 -20.29
N GLU A 180 32.51 17.89 -20.70
CA GLU A 180 33.77 17.20 -21.05
C GLU A 180 34.33 17.61 -22.44
N ALA A 181 33.75 18.63 -23.09
CA ALA A 181 34.17 19.06 -24.42
C ALA A 181 35.59 19.65 -24.41
N GLN A 182 36.37 19.30 -25.44
CA GLN A 182 37.68 19.90 -25.72
C GLN A 182 37.64 20.59 -27.09
N PHE A 183 38.25 21.78 -27.18
CA PHE A 183 38.27 22.57 -28.42
C PHE A 183 39.64 22.48 -29.09
N SER A 184 39.66 22.07 -30.36
CA SER A 184 40.83 22.22 -31.23
C SER A 184 40.68 23.48 -32.08
N HIS A 185 41.81 24.12 -32.41
CA HIS A 185 41.82 25.34 -33.20
C HIS A 185 42.31 25.01 -34.61
N SER A 186 41.36 24.84 -35.54
CA SER A 186 41.63 24.70 -36.98
C SER A 186 41.05 25.90 -37.73
N ILE A 187 41.65 26.24 -38.87
CA ILE A 187 41.14 27.30 -39.74
C ILE A 187 40.28 26.67 -40.84
N CYS A 188 39.04 27.17 -41.02
CA CYS A 188 38.20 26.70 -42.10
C CYS A 188 38.73 27.20 -43.46
N PRO A 189 38.42 26.51 -44.58
CA PRO A 189 38.88 26.93 -45.90
C PRO A 189 38.46 28.36 -46.29
N GLU A 190 37.29 28.82 -45.83
CA GLU A 190 36.80 30.18 -46.09
C GLU A 190 37.67 31.24 -45.40
N CYS A 191 37.94 31.06 -44.11
CA CYS A 191 38.81 31.95 -43.35
C CYS A 191 40.24 31.92 -43.88
N MET A 192 40.75 30.75 -44.28
CA MET A 192 42.07 30.61 -44.88
C MET A 192 42.18 31.47 -46.17
N LYS A 193 41.20 31.36 -47.08
CA LYS A 193 41.13 32.17 -48.31
C LYS A 193 40.89 33.66 -48.06
N THR A 194 40.35 34.04 -46.92
CA THR A 194 40.02 35.43 -46.62
C THR A 194 41.20 36.15 -45.98
N PHE A 195 41.80 35.53 -44.97
CA PHE A 195 42.80 36.17 -44.11
C PHE A 195 44.24 35.70 -44.38
N TYR A 196 44.42 34.56 -45.07
CA TYR A 196 45.73 33.96 -45.33
C TYR A 196 45.91 33.64 -46.82
N ARG A 197 45.45 34.55 -47.70
CA ARG A 197 45.48 34.41 -49.16
C ARG A 197 46.85 34.00 -49.70
N ASP A 198 47.90 34.57 -49.12
CA ASP A 198 49.29 34.36 -49.57
C ASP A 198 49.80 32.93 -49.29
N TYR A 199 49.09 32.17 -48.45
CA TYR A 199 49.41 30.79 -48.08
C TYR A 199 48.44 29.77 -48.71
N CYS A 200 47.45 30.22 -49.48
CA CYS A 200 46.60 29.34 -50.28
C CYS A 200 47.31 29.02 -51.60
N LYS A 201 47.85 27.81 -51.73
CA LYS A 201 48.34 27.26 -53.01
C LYS A 201 47.20 26.95 -53.97
#